data_AF-A0A3D1K5U8-F1
#
_entry.id   AF-A0A3D1K5U8-F1
#
_cell.length_a   1.000
_cell.length_b   1.000
_cell.length_c   1.000
_cell.angle_alpha   90.00
_cell.angle_beta   90.00
_cell.angle_gamma   90.00
#
_symmetry.space_group_name_H-M   'P 1'
#
loop_
_entity.id
_entity.type
_entity.pdbx_description
1 polymer ?
#
loop_
_entity_poly.entity_id
_entity_poly.type
_entity_poly.pdbx_seq_one_letter_code
_entity_poly.pdbx_strand_id
1 'polypeptide(L)'
;MPKLIIALIIFLLFMGLGKLAQMIFFRMDYRFESDKNHMLKLAGSTIKIAIMIIGAITALGTLGINVNALIAGLGLGGFALGLALKDALSNLLSGALILIYHPFSVGDTITVSGCHGQVLEVNLRYTILQAENKIYLIPNSSLFTNNIEVIKK
;
A
#
# COMPACT_ATOMS: atom_id res chain seq x y z
N MET A 1 -13.18 9.25 39.27
CA MET A 1 -14.47 9.02 38.59
C MET A 1 -14.59 9.70 37.22
N PRO A 2 -14.40 11.03 37.03
CA PRO A 2 -14.64 11.67 35.72
C PRO A 2 -13.69 11.21 34.60
N LYS A 3 -12.40 10.98 34.92
CA LYS A 3 -11.41 10.48 33.94
C LYS A 3 -11.76 9.12 33.35
N LEU A 4 -12.44 8.26 34.13
CA LEU A 4 -12.80 6.92 33.69
C LEU A 4 -13.96 6.96 32.68
N ILE A 5 -14.91 7.88 32.88
CA ILE A 5 -16.00 8.14 31.93
C ILE A 5 -15.43 8.71 30.62
N ILE A 6 -14.51 9.67 30.70
CA ILE A 6 -13.86 10.26 29.53
C ILE A 6 -13.07 9.20 28.74
N ALA A 7 -12.27 8.37 29.43
CA ALA A 7 -11.53 7.28 28.81
C ALA A 7 -12.46 6.28 28.10
N LEU A 8 -13.60 5.94 28.73
CA LEU A 8 -14.60 5.05 28.15
C LEU A 8 -15.25 5.66 26.91
N ILE A 9 -15.63 6.94 26.94
CA ILE A 9 -16.22 7.65 25.79
C ILE A 9 -15.24 7.66 24.62
N ILE A 10 -13.96 7.97 24.88
CA ILE A 10 -12.90 7.94 23.86
C ILE A 10 -12.80 6.55 23.25
N PHE A 11 -12.70 5.50 24.09
CA PHE A 11 -12.60 4.14 23.59
C PHE A 11 -13.82 3.72 22.74
N LEU A 12 -15.04 4.07 23.17
CA LEU A 12 -16.26 3.81 22.41
C LEU A 12 -16.29 4.57 21.08
N LEU A 13 -15.80 5.81 21.05
CA LEU A 13 -15.68 6.60 19.82
C LEU A 13 -14.73 5.92 18.82
N PHE A 14 -13.54 5.50 19.26
CA PHE A 14 -12.61 4.75 18.41
C PHE A 14 -13.18 3.41 17.96
N MET A 15 -13.91 2.71 18.83
CA MET A 15 -14.60 1.47 18.45
C MET A 15 -15.67 1.71 17.38
N GLY A 16 -16.43 2.81 17.49
CA GLY A 16 -17.39 3.25 16.49
C GLY A 16 -16.71 3.55 15.15
N LEU A 17 -15.64 4.35 15.16
CA LEU A 17 -14.84 4.65 13.97
C LEU A 17 -14.24 3.40 13.33
N GLY A 18 -13.71 2.47 14.13
CA GLY A 18 -13.15 1.21 13.63
C GLY A 18 -14.20 0.33 12.96
N LYS A 19 -15.41 0.25 13.53
CA LYS A 19 -16.54 -0.45 12.91
C LYS A 19 -17.01 0.25 11.63
N LEU A 20 -17.09 1.58 11.62
CA LEU A 20 -17.46 2.35 10.44
C LEU A 20 -16.46 2.14 9.30
N ALA A 21 -15.16 2.25 9.59
CA ALA A 21 -14.10 1.98 8.63
C ALA A 21 -14.22 0.56 8.07
N GLN A 22 -14.30 -0.44 8.95
CA GLN A 22 -14.50 -1.84 8.54
C GLN A 22 -15.76 -2.01 7.67
N MET A 23 -16.87 -1.35 8.00
CA MET A 23 -18.11 -1.39 7.22
C MET A 23 -17.96 -0.76 5.84
N ILE A 24 -17.18 0.31 5.69
CA ILE A 24 -16.89 0.91 4.37
C ILE A 24 -16.16 -0.10 3.48
N PHE A 25 -15.14 -0.79 4.01
CA PHE A 25 -14.42 -1.85 3.27
C PHE A 25 -15.33 -3.02 2.91
N PHE A 26 -16.23 -3.45 3.81
CA PHE A 26 -17.23 -4.48 3.51
C PHE A 26 -18.32 -4.02 2.52
N ARG A 27 -18.61 -2.72 2.42
CA ARG A 27 -19.58 -2.20 1.43
C ARG A 27 -18.97 -2.10 0.03
N MET A 28 -17.66 -1.87 -0.07
CA MET A 28 -16.92 -1.91 -1.34
C MET A 28 -16.88 -3.33 -1.96
N ASP A 29 -17.22 -4.37 -1.19
CA ASP A 29 -17.29 -5.79 -1.57
C ASP A 29 -18.36 -6.10 -2.64
N TYR A 30 -19.42 -5.28 -2.78
CA TYR A 30 -20.58 -5.59 -3.62
C TYR A 30 -20.40 -5.38 -5.14
N ARG A 31 -19.22 -4.96 -5.61
CA ARG A 31 -18.99 -4.60 -7.02
C ARG A 31 -17.97 -5.46 -7.77
N PHE A 32 -17.32 -6.42 -7.14
CA PHE A 32 -16.27 -7.22 -7.77
C PHE A 32 -16.39 -8.71 -7.44
N GLU A 33 -16.07 -9.57 -8.40
CA GLU A 33 -16.18 -11.03 -8.33
C GLU A 33 -15.44 -11.70 -7.15
N SER A 34 -15.89 -12.93 -6.86
CA SER A 34 -15.72 -13.79 -5.68
C SER A 34 -14.33 -13.87 -5.00
N ASP A 35 -13.22 -13.57 -5.67
CA ASP A 35 -11.87 -13.71 -5.09
C ASP A 35 -11.33 -12.44 -4.42
N LYS A 36 -11.76 -11.24 -4.84
CA LYS A 36 -11.35 -9.97 -4.21
C LYS A 36 -11.97 -9.77 -2.82
N ASN A 37 -12.98 -10.58 -2.51
CA ASN A 37 -13.76 -10.48 -1.29
C ASN A 37 -12.92 -10.81 -0.05
N HIS A 38 -11.93 -11.71 -0.14
CA HIS A 38 -11.09 -12.01 1.02
C HIS A 38 -10.12 -10.87 1.35
N MET A 39 -9.55 -10.21 0.34
CA MET A 39 -8.56 -9.15 0.55
C MET A 39 -9.18 -7.88 1.17
N LEU A 40 -10.35 -7.45 0.70
CA LEU A 40 -11.05 -6.27 1.25
C LEU A 40 -11.47 -6.50 2.72
N LYS A 41 -11.92 -7.71 3.05
CA LYS A 41 -12.30 -8.09 4.42
C LYS A 41 -11.10 -8.11 5.36
N LEU A 42 -9.97 -8.64 4.89
CA LEU A 42 -8.71 -8.60 5.64
C LEU A 42 -8.25 -7.15 5.86
N ALA A 43 -8.25 -6.31 4.82
CA ALA A 43 -7.88 -4.91 4.91
C ALA A 43 -8.76 -4.13 5.92
N GLY A 44 -10.09 -4.28 5.82
CA GLY A 44 -11.03 -3.64 6.75
C GLY A 44 -10.85 -4.09 8.20
N SER A 45 -10.52 -5.37 8.40
CA SER A 45 -10.25 -5.93 9.74
C SER A 45 -8.93 -5.42 10.32
N THR A 46 -7.87 -5.35 9.51
CA THR A 46 -6.57 -4.77 9.91
C THR A 46 -6.70 -3.30 10.29
N ILE A 47 -7.45 -2.51 9.51
CA ILE A 47 -7.69 -1.09 9.79
C ILE A 47 -8.45 -0.91 11.11
N LYS A 48 -9.49 -1.73 11.34
CA LYS A 48 -10.20 -1.71 12.63
C LYS A 48 -9.27 -2.01 13.79
N ILE A 49 -8.42 -3.03 13.69
CA ILE A 49 -7.46 -3.37 14.75
C ILE A 49 -6.51 -2.20 15.02
N ALA A 50 -5.97 -1.56 13.97
CA ALA A 50 -5.12 -0.38 14.12
C ALA A 50 -5.83 0.78 14.84
N ILE A 51 -7.07 1.09 14.45
CA ILE A 51 -7.89 2.13 15.09
C ILE A 51 -8.16 1.78 16.57
N MET A 52 -8.45 0.51 16.87
CA MET A 52 -8.67 0.05 18.25
C MET A 52 -7.42 0.17 19.12
N ILE A 53 -6.24 -0.15 18.59
CA ILE A 53 -4.96 0.02 19.29
C ILE A 53 -4.73 1.49 19.65
N ILE A 54 -4.93 2.40 18.69
CA ILE A 54 -4.80 3.84 18.91
C ILE A 54 -5.79 4.30 20.00
N GLY A 55 -7.07 3.90 19.88
CA GLY A 55 -8.09 4.25 20.85
C GLY A 55 -7.80 3.76 22.26
N ALA A 56 -7.28 2.53 22.40
CA ALA A 56 -6.86 1.98 23.68
C ALA A 56 -5.71 2.80 24.31
N ILE A 57 -4.69 3.14 23.52
CA ILE A 57 -3.56 3.96 23.98
C ILE A 57 -4.04 5.36 24.42
N THR A 58 -4.90 6.00 23.62
CA THR A 58 -5.46 7.32 23.99
C THR A 58 -6.27 7.23 25.28
N ALA A 59 -7.12 6.22 25.43
CA ALA A 59 -7.91 6.01 26.64
C ALA A 59 -7.01 5.82 27.89
N LEU A 60 -5.97 4.99 27.80
CA LEU A 60 -4.99 4.82 28.88
C LEU A 60 -4.30 6.13 29.25
N GLY A 61 -3.89 6.92 28.25
CA GLY A 61 -3.30 8.24 28.48
C GLY A 61 -4.22 9.18 29.27
N THR A 62 -5.53 9.18 28.98
CA THR A 62 -6.49 10.01 29.73
C THR A 62 -6.68 9.61 31.19
N LEU A 63 -6.39 8.34 31.52
CA LEU A 63 -6.37 7.86 32.89
C LEU A 63 -5.11 8.32 33.67
N GLY A 64 -4.14 8.95 32.99
CA GLY A 64 -2.86 9.36 33.56
C GLY A 64 -1.79 8.28 33.50
N ILE A 65 -2.03 7.19 32.77
CA ILE A 65 -1.02 6.15 32.53
C ILE A 65 -0.01 6.69 31.52
N ASN A 66 1.28 6.52 31.81
CA ASN A 66 2.33 6.89 30.87
C ASN A 66 2.32 5.92 29.67
N VAL A 67 1.97 6.44 28.49
CA VAL A 67 1.88 5.67 27.25
C VAL A 67 3.05 5.92 26.29
N ASN A 68 4.09 6.63 26.73
CA ASN A 68 5.20 7.02 25.85
C ASN A 68 5.92 5.79 25.27
N ALA A 69 6.11 4.74 26.08
CA ALA A 69 6.72 3.49 25.63
C ALA A 69 5.88 2.79 24.54
N LEU A 70 4.54 2.81 24.67
CA LEU A 70 3.62 2.23 23.69
C LEU A 70 3.67 3.02 22.37
N ILE A 71 3.65 4.36 22.46
CA ILE A 71 3.77 5.23 21.29
C ILE A 71 5.12 5.03 20.58
N ALA A 72 6.21 4.95 21.34
CA ALA A 72 7.54 4.68 20.79
C ALA A 72 7.59 3.31 20.07
N GLY A 73 7.02 2.27 20.69
CA GLY A 73 6.92 0.95 20.08
C GLY A 73 6.11 0.94 18.78
N LEU A 74 4.97 1.65 18.75
CA LEU A 74 4.19 1.82 17.53
C LEU A 74 4.94 2.61 16.44
N GLY A 75 5.69 3.64 16.82
CA GLY A 75 6.52 4.40 15.89
C GLY A 75 7.57 3.52 15.22
N LEU A 76 8.31 2.73 16.00
CA LEU A 76 9.30 1.78 15.49
C LEU A 76 8.65 0.67 14.65
N GLY A 77 7.54 0.10 15.11
CA GLY A 77 6.80 -0.93 14.37
C GLY A 77 6.23 -0.41 13.04
N GLY A 78 5.68 0.80 13.03
CA GLY A 78 5.19 1.48 11.84
C GLY A 78 6.31 1.79 10.85
N PHE A 79 7.48 2.22 11.34
CA PHE A 79 8.66 2.42 10.52
C PHE A 79 9.13 1.12 9.86
N ALA A 80 9.25 0.03 10.64
CA ALA A 80 9.63 -1.28 10.13
C ALA A 80 8.65 -1.81 9.07
N LEU A 81 7.34 -1.65 9.31
CA LEU A 81 6.30 -1.99 8.32
C LEU A 81 6.43 -1.14 7.05
N GLY A 82 6.70 0.16 7.18
CA GLY A 82 6.93 1.06 6.05
C GLY A 82 8.13 0.62 5.20
N LEU A 83 9.24 0.22 5.85
CA LEU A 83 10.39 -0.33 5.15
C LEU A 83 10.05 -1.63 4.42
N ALA A 84 9.28 -2.53 5.04
CA ALA A 84 8.85 -3.77 4.42
C ALA A 84 7.96 -3.54 3.18
N LEU A 85 7.18 -2.45 3.16
CA LEU A 85 6.30 -2.09 2.04
C LEU A 85 6.95 -1.20 0.98
N LYS A 86 8.18 -0.72 1.22
CA LYS A 86 8.87 0.26 0.38
C LYS A 86 8.91 -0.15 -1.10
N ASP A 87 9.25 -1.39 -1.40
CA ASP A 87 9.43 -1.84 -2.78
C ASP A 87 8.11 -2.00 -3.53
N ALA A 88 7.05 -2.43 -2.85
CA ALA A 88 5.71 -2.51 -3.43
C ALA A 88 5.20 -1.11 -3.80
N LEU A 89 5.36 -0.14 -2.89
CA LEU A 89 4.96 1.24 -3.13
C LEU A 89 5.80 1.89 -4.24
N SER A 90 7.11 1.66 -4.25
CA SER A 90 8.02 2.17 -5.27
C SER A 90 7.63 1.69 -6.68
N ASN A 91 7.31 0.41 -6.84
CA ASN A 91 6.85 -0.13 -8.13
C ASN A 91 5.50 0.44 -8.55
N LEU A 92 4.54 0.54 -7.63
CA LEU A 92 3.21 1.10 -7.91
C LEU A 92 3.31 2.55 -8.38
N LEU A 93 4.08 3.38 -7.67
CA LEU A 93 4.28 4.78 -8.03
C LEU A 93 5.01 4.91 -9.37
N SER A 94 6.08 4.13 -9.57
CA SER A 94 6.83 4.15 -10.83
C SER A 94 5.96 3.71 -12.02
N GLY A 95 5.14 2.67 -11.84
CA GLY A 95 4.19 2.21 -12.85
C GLY A 95 3.15 3.28 -13.19
N ALA A 96 2.56 3.92 -12.17
CA ALA A 96 1.63 5.03 -12.38
C ALA A 96 2.27 6.19 -13.15
N LEU A 97 3.52 6.56 -12.82
CA LEU A 97 4.23 7.63 -13.52
C LEU A 97 4.55 7.28 -14.97
N ILE A 98 4.93 6.04 -15.27
CA ILE A 98 5.13 5.56 -16.65
C ILE A 98 3.81 5.67 -17.43
N LEU A 99 2.69 5.25 -16.83
CA LEU A 99 1.36 5.33 -17.46
C LEU A 99 0.84 6.76 -17.61
N ILE A 100 1.29 7.71 -16.79
CA ILE A 100 0.89 9.12 -16.91
C ILE A 100 1.74 9.82 -17.97
N TYR A 101 3.06 9.70 -17.87
CA TYR A 101 3.99 10.47 -18.70
C TYR A 101 4.36 9.80 -20.02
N HIS A 102 4.06 8.51 -20.20
CA HIS A 102 4.35 7.74 -21.40
C HIS A 102 5.78 7.97 -21.95
N PRO A 103 6.85 7.79 -21.15
CA PRO A 103 8.23 8.00 -21.62
C PRO A 103 8.61 7.05 -22.77
N PHE A 104 7.92 5.92 -22.86
CA PHE A 104 7.90 4.95 -23.95
C PHE A 104 6.47 4.40 -24.06
N SER A 105 6.12 3.84 -25.21
CA SER A 105 4.81 3.27 -25.47
C SER A 105 4.89 1.77 -25.77
N VAL A 106 3.74 1.09 -25.64
CA VAL A 106 3.61 -0.29 -26.11
C VAL A 106 3.97 -0.35 -27.60
N GLY A 107 4.88 -1.26 -27.96
CA GLY A 107 5.44 -1.40 -29.30
C GLY A 107 6.81 -0.75 -29.51
N ASP A 108 7.26 0.14 -28.62
CA ASP A 108 8.64 0.64 -28.65
C ASP A 108 9.62 -0.46 -28.22
N THR A 109 10.85 -0.44 -28.74
CA THR A 109 11.93 -1.32 -28.28
C THR A 109 12.76 -0.56 -27.27
N ILE A 110 12.94 -1.13 -26.08
CA ILE A 110 13.73 -0.50 -25.02
C ILE A 110 14.86 -1.39 -24.55
N THR A 111 15.94 -0.76 -24.09
CA THR A 111 17.05 -1.41 -23.40
C THR A 111 17.16 -0.84 -21.98
N VAL A 112 17.13 -1.72 -20.98
CA VAL A 112 17.32 -1.35 -19.58
C VAL A 112 18.02 -2.46 -18.81
N SER A 113 19.08 -2.11 -18.07
CA SER A 113 19.84 -3.05 -17.22
C SER A 113 20.29 -4.34 -17.94
N GLY A 114 20.64 -4.24 -19.23
CA GLY A 114 21.06 -5.38 -20.06
C GLY A 114 19.91 -6.24 -20.62
N CYS A 115 18.65 -5.90 -20.33
CA CYS A 115 17.48 -6.48 -20.99
C CYS A 115 17.12 -5.64 -22.21
N HIS A 116 16.96 -6.27 -23.37
CA HIS A 116 16.56 -5.65 -24.63
C HIS A 116 15.32 -6.35 -25.18
N GLY A 117 14.31 -5.59 -25.57
CA GLY A 117 13.10 -6.15 -26.16
C GLY A 117 12.01 -5.11 -26.42
N GLN A 118 10.94 -5.55 -27.09
CA GLN A 118 9.78 -4.72 -27.39
C GLN A 118 8.84 -4.66 -26.19
N VAL A 119 8.32 -3.48 -25.86
CA VAL A 119 7.33 -3.28 -24.80
C VAL A 119 6.01 -3.92 -25.22
N LEU A 120 5.60 -4.97 -24.52
CA LEU A 120 4.34 -5.67 -24.73
C LEU A 120 3.21 -5.04 -23.90
N GLU A 121 3.47 -4.79 -22.62
CA GLU A 121 2.48 -4.30 -21.67
C GLU A 121 3.17 -3.52 -20.54
N VAL A 122 2.46 -2.52 -20.00
CA VAL A 122 2.85 -1.83 -18.77
C VAL A 122 1.71 -1.97 -17.76
N ASN A 123 2.00 -2.63 -16.64
CA ASN A 123 1.09 -2.82 -15.52
C ASN A 123 1.56 -1.96 -14.34
N LEU A 124 0.82 -1.97 -13.22
CA LEU A 124 1.23 -1.22 -12.03
C LEU A 124 2.54 -1.70 -11.39
N ARG A 125 2.92 -2.98 -11.56
CA ARG A 125 4.12 -3.55 -10.94
C ARG A 125 5.28 -3.77 -11.91
N TYR A 126 4.97 -4.18 -13.13
CA TYR A 126 5.95 -4.60 -14.13
C TYR A 126 5.69 -3.94 -15.47
N THR A 127 6.75 -3.72 -16.22
CA THR A 127 6.72 -3.58 -17.68
C THR A 127 7.20 -4.89 -18.28
N ILE A 128 6.42 -5.42 -19.21
CA ILE A 128 6.67 -6.70 -19.86
C ILE A 128 7.37 -6.42 -21.19
N LEU A 129 8.60 -6.92 -21.34
CA LEU A 129 9.32 -6.87 -22.61
C LEU A 129 9.33 -8.25 -23.27
N GLN A 130 9.07 -8.28 -24.57
CA GLN A 130 9.22 -9.45 -25.41
C GLN A 130 10.52 -9.36 -26.21
N ALA A 131 11.38 -10.35 -26.03
CA ALA A 131 12.52 -10.64 -26.90
C ALA A 131 12.22 -11.91 -27.71
N GLU A 132 13.08 -12.24 -28.68
CA GLU A 132 12.84 -13.35 -29.63
C GLU A 132 12.34 -14.63 -28.95
N ASN A 133 13.08 -15.13 -27.94
CA ASN A 133 12.76 -16.40 -27.27
C ASN A 133 12.52 -16.25 -25.76
N LYS A 134 12.31 -15.03 -25.24
CA LYS A 134 12.21 -14.76 -23.79
C LYS A 134 11.28 -13.59 -23.50
N ILE A 135 10.67 -13.61 -22.32
CA ILE A 135 9.89 -12.49 -21.76
C ILE A 135 10.61 -11.98 -20.52
N TYR A 136 10.81 -10.66 -20.45
CA TYR A 136 11.36 -9.99 -19.27
C TYR A 136 10.24 -9.30 -18.50
N LEU A 137 10.12 -9.62 -17.20
CA LEU A 137 9.26 -8.92 -16.26
C LEU A 137 10.10 -7.90 -15.51
N ILE A 138 10.09 -6.65 -15.97
CA ILE A 138 10.96 -5.61 -15.41
C ILE A 138 10.17 -4.83 -14.35
N PRO A 139 10.61 -4.80 -13.08
CA PRO A 139 9.98 -3.99 -12.05
C PRO A 139 9.97 -2.52 -12.47
N ASN A 140 8.82 -1.85 -12.36
CA ASN A 140 8.70 -0.46 -12.79
C ASN A 140 9.65 0.48 -12.05
N SER A 141 9.99 0.18 -10.79
CA SER A 141 10.97 0.96 -10.04
C SER A 141 12.37 0.93 -10.68
N SER A 142 12.72 -0.18 -11.34
CA SER A 142 13.99 -0.31 -12.06
C SER A 142 14.05 0.61 -13.28
N LEU A 143 12.94 0.74 -14.02
CA LEU A 143 12.83 1.62 -15.19
C LEU A 143 12.95 3.09 -14.81
N PHE A 144 12.40 3.48 -13.66
CA PHE A 144 12.47 4.86 -13.21
C PHE A 144 13.83 5.24 -12.61
N THR A 145 14.62 4.25 -12.16
CA THR A 145 15.91 4.49 -11.48
C THR A 145 17.10 4.37 -12.43
N ASN A 146 16.97 3.60 -13.51
CA ASN A 146 18.06 3.35 -14.46
C ASN A 146 17.89 4.16 -15.75
N ASN A 147 19.00 4.37 -16.46
CA ASN A 147 18.94 4.88 -17.82
C ASN A 147 18.23 3.87 -18.73
N ILE A 148 17.30 4.37 -19.54
CA ILE A 148 16.58 3.60 -20.54
C ILE A 148 16.93 4.15 -21.92
N GLU A 149 17.36 3.28 -22.81
CA GLU A 149 17.46 3.60 -24.24
C GLU A 149 16.15 3.20 -24.91
N VAL A 150 15.55 4.14 -25.65
CA VAL A 150 14.27 3.93 -26.34
C VAL A 150 14.49 4.07 -27.84
N ILE A 151 14.20 2.99 -28.56
CA ILE A 151 14.15 2.96 -30.01
C ILE A 151 12.66 3.03 -30.38
N LYS A 152 12.24 4.19 -30.86
CA LYS A 152 10.86 4.42 -31.27
C LYS A 152 10.55 3.61 -32.53
N LYS A 153 9.31 3.13 -32.62
CA LYS A 153 8.75 2.55 -33.84
C LYS A 153 8.75 3.57 -35.00
#